data_AF-A0A7I9WLV8-F1
#
_entry.id   AF-A0A7I9WLV8-F1
#
_cell.length_a   1.000
_cell.length_b   1.000
_cell.length_c   1.000
_cell.angle_alpha   90.00
_cell.angle_beta   90.00
_cell.angle_gamma   90.00
#
_symmetry.space_group_name_H-M   'P 1'
#
loop_
_entity.id
_entity.type
_entity.pdbx_description
1 polymer ?
#
loop_
_entity_poly.entity_id
_entity_poly.type
_entity_poly.pdbx_seq_one_letter_code
_entity_poly.pdbx_strand_id
1 'polypeptide(L)'
;MENLRMFVNGQAMSGGSINFALEKATFVGPAETASRYRFHSFREEFPGLRPAEQGEQGFVVPGEIYEVTYEILREHLLPNEPPELELTVIELADGSGSLSMCMRAGTADDDGVTDISDRGGWRLHLASRNQER
;
A
#
# COMPACT_ATOMS: atom_id res chain seq x y z
N MET A 1 -6.78 6.82 23.91
CA MET A 1 -5.80 7.16 22.86
C MET A 1 -6.58 7.25 21.56
N GLU A 2 -6.25 8.22 20.71
CA GLU A 2 -6.90 8.37 19.41
C GLU A 2 -6.26 7.37 18.44
N ASN A 3 -7.09 6.51 17.84
CA ASN A 3 -6.65 5.51 16.87
C ASN A 3 -6.87 6.05 15.46
N LEU A 4 -5.87 5.86 14.61
CA LEU A 4 -5.88 6.22 13.20
C LEU A 4 -6.06 4.94 12.38
N ARG A 5 -6.80 5.02 11.27
CA ARG A 5 -6.86 3.91 10.30
C ARG A 5 -5.69 4.02 9.33
N MET A 6 -4.93 2.94 9.21
CA MET A 6 -3.82 2.79 8.29
C MET A 6 -4.12 1.63 7.33
N PHE A 7 -4.16 1.93 6.04
CA PHE A 7 -4.29 0.95 4.96
C PHE A 7 -2.91 0.58 4.45
N VAL A 8 -2.63 -0.71 4.42
CA VAL A 8 -1.39 -1.28 3.90
C VAL A 8 -1.69 -2.27 2.78
N ASN A 9 -0.91 -2.21 1.69
CA ASN A 9 -1.14 -2.99 0.47
C ASN A 9 0.12 -3.71 -0.03
N GLY A 10 1.18 -3.73 0.79
CA GLY A 10 2.50 -4.26 0.44
C GLY A 10 3.12 -5.07 1.56
N GLN A 11 4.40 -4.82 1.84
CA GLN A 11 5.18 -5.60 2.81
C GLN A 11 4.71 -5.44 4.27
N ALA A 12 3.94 -4.40 4.59
CA ALA A 12 3.37 -4.22 5.92
C ALA A 12 2.13 -5.09 6.16
N MET A 13 1.53 -5.66 5.12
CA MET A 13 0.44 -6.64 5.28
C MET A 13 0.92 -7.87 6.05
N SER A 14 -0.01 -8.59 6.65
CA SER A 14 0.22 -9.84 7.37
C SER A 14 1.12 -10.80 6.57
N GLY A 15 2.21 -11.27 7.17
CA GLY A 15 3.18 -12.16 6.52
C GLY A 15 4.18 -11.49 5.56
N GLY A 16 4.10 -10.17 5.36
CA GLY A 16 5.11 -9.39 4.65
C GLY A 16 6.33 -9.06 5.51
N SER A 17 7.42 -8.62 4.88
CA SER A 17 8.71 -8.45 5.54
C SER A 17 8.76 -7.33 6.59
N ILE A 18 7.86 -6.34 6.50
CA ILE A 18 7.79 -5.21 7.46
C ILE A 18 6.56 -5.28 8.38
N ASN A 19 5.81 -6.39 8.37
CA ASN A 19 4.63 -6.54 9.21
C ASN A 19 4.93 -6.46 10.72
N PHE A 20 6.18 -6.74 11.13
CA PHE A 20 6.63 -6.57 12.52
C PHE A 20 6.38 -5.14 13.05
N ALA A 21 6.39 -4.12 12.17
CA ALA A 21 6.13 -2.74 12.54
C ALA A 21 4.68 -2.49 13.01
N LEU A 22 3.76 -3.43 12.74
CA LEU A 22 2.35 -3.38 13.11
C LEU A 22 1.97 -4.37 14.21
N GLU A 23 2.92 -5.05 14.87
CA GLU A 23 2.63 -6.04 15.92
C GLU A 23 1.82 -5.47 17.10
N LYS A 24 1.97 -4.17 17.39
CA LYS A 24 1.22 -3.47 18.44
C LYS A 24 -0.06 -2.81 17.93
N ALA A 25 -0.32 -2.86 16.62
CA ALA A 25 -1.52 -2.32 16.01
C ALA A 25 -2.67 -3.34 16.10
N THR A 26 -3.91 -2.86 15.99
CA THR A 26 -5.07 -3.75 15.93
C THR A 26 -5.43 -4.02 14.48
N PHE A 27 -5.36 -5.28 14.04
CA PHE A 27 -5.84 -5.67 12.72
C PHE A 27 -7.37 -5.56 12.67
N VAL A 28 -7.87 -4.74 11.75
CA VAL A 28 -9.32 -4.54 11.55
C VAL A 28 -9.87 -5.54 10.54
N GLY A 29 -9.15 -5.77 9.45
CA GLY A 29 -9.57 -6.69 8.40
C GLY A 29 -9.02 -6.36 7.02
N PRO A 30 -9.33 -7.21 6.02
CA PRO A 30 -9.08 -6.91 4.61
C PRO A 30 -9.91 -5.71 4.16
N ALA A 31 -9.38 -4.93 3.21
CA ALA A 31 -10.06 -3.81 2.60
C ALA A 31 -9.62 -3.60 1.15
N GLU A 32 -10.36 -2.75 0.45
CA GLU A 32 -10.11 -2.37 -0.93
C GLU A 32 -10.12 -0.85 -1.06
N THR A 33 -9.25 -0.30 -1.90
CA THR A 33 -9.32 1.12 -2.27
C THR A 33 -10.54 1.41 -3.14
N ALA A 34 -10.94 2.68 -3.27
CA ALA A 34 -11.82 3.08 -4.36
C ALA A 34 -11.20 2.73 -5.73
N SER A 35 -11.99 2.66 -6.81
CA SER A 35 -11.53 2.23 -8.14
C SER A 35 -10.79 3.32 -8.95
N ARG A 36 -9.98 4.14 -8.27
CA ARG A 36 -9.35 5.35 -8.84
C ARG A 36 -7.85 5.43 -8.57
N TYR A 37 -7.21 4.30 -8.34
CA TYR A 37 -5.78 4.22 -8.06
C TYR A 37 -5.05 3.41 -9.13
N ARG A 38 -3.75 3.69 -9.29
CA ARG A 38 -2.79 2.86 -10.00
C ARG A 38 -1.84 2.24 -8.98
N PHE A 39 -1.33 1.07 -9.32
CA PHE A 39 -0.50 0.27 -8.43
C PHE A 39 0.76 -0.16 -9.16
N HIS A 40 1.91 0.08 -8.55
CA HIS A 40 3.21 -0.16 -9.16
C HIS A 40 4.06 -1.04 -8.26
N SER A 41 4.94 -1.83 -8.87
CA SER A 41 6.00 -2.58 -8.22
C SER A 41 7.30 -1.81 -8.38
N PHE A 42 7.98 -1.53 -7.26
CA PHE A 42 9.31 -0.94 -7.26
C PHE A 42 10.34 -2.05 -7.15
N ARG A 43 11.08 -2.29 -8.23
CA ARG A 43 12.19 -3.26 -8.30
C ARG A 43 11.82 -4.67 -7.81
N GLU A 44 10.53 -5.00 -7.86
CA GLU A 44 9.94 -6.21 -7.28
C GLU A 44 10.12 -6.40 -5.76
N GLU A 45 10.46 -5.34 -5.03
CA GLU A 45 10.72 -5.36 -3.59
C GLU A 45 9.49 -4.97 -2.79
N PHE A 46 8.80 -3.91 -3.22
CA PHE A 46 7.60 -3.38 -2.57
C PHE A 46 6.69 -2.70 -3.59
N PRO A 47 5.39 -2.57 -3.28
CA PRO A 47 4.50 -1.84 -4.15
C PRO A 47 4.32 -0.38 -3.73
N GLY A 48 3.82 0.44 -4.66
CA GLY A 48 3.37 1.79 -4.40
C GLY A 48 2.01 2.08 -5.03
N LEU A 49 1.18 2.82 -4.30
CA LEU A 49 -0.14 3.27 -4.73
C LEU A 49 -0.06 4.73 -5.19
N ARG A 50 -0.74 5.11 -6.27
CA ARG A 50 -0.96 6.52 -6.62
C ARG A 50 -2.38 6.74 -7.15
N PRO A 51 -2.96 7.93 -7.04
CA PRO A 51 -4.19 8.25 -7.77
C PRO A 51 -3.99 8.07 -9.28
N ALA A 52 -5.03 7.59 -9.96
CA ALA A 52 -5.06 7.61 -11.42
C ALA A 52 -5.17 9.05 -11.92
N GLU A 53 -4.38 9.38 -12.94
CA GLU A 53 -4.39 10.69 -13.57
C GLU A 53 -5.57 10.84 -14.54
N GLN A 54 -5.81 12.07 -15.01
CA GLN A 54 -6.89 12.33 -15.96
C GLN A 54 -6.68 11.54 -17.25
N GLY A 55 -7.67 10.69 -17.57
CA GLY A 55 -7.62 9.82 -18.75
C GLY A 55 -6.99 8.44 -18.50
N GLU A 56 -6.40 8.21 -17.33
CA GLU A 56 -6.00 6.87 -16.91
C GLU A 56 -7.18 6.07 -16.37
N GLN A 57 -7.17 4.76 -16.63
CA GLN A 57 -8.07 3.85 -15.94
C GLN A 57 -7.56 3.61 -14.51
N GLY A 58 -8.41 3.90 -13.53
CA GLY A 58 -8.20 3.51 -12.15
C GLY A 58 -8.60 2.06 -11.88
N PHE A 59 -7.96 1.49 -10.85
CA PHE A 59 -8.15 0.13 -10.38
C PHE A 59 -8.46 0.14 -8.89
N VAL A 60 -9.07 -0.96 -8.44
CA VAL A 60 -9.23 -1.30 -7.02
C VAL A 60 -7.99 -2.07 -6.59
N VAL A 61 -7.37 -1.65 -5.48
CA VAL A 61 -6.20 -2.32 -4.92
C VAL A 61 -6.60 -2.96 -3.59
N PRO A 62 -6.43 -4.29 -3.43
CA PRO A 62 -6.70 -4.96 -2.17
C PRO A 62 -5.55 -4.73 -1.17
N GLY A 63 -5.90 -4.72 0.11
CA GLY A 63 -4.97 -4.58 1.21
C GLY A 63 -5.61 -4.90 2.56
N GLU A 64 -5.03 -4.35 3.62
CA GLU A 64 -5.39 -4.59 5.01
C GLU A 64 -5.53 -3.27 5.76
N ILE A 65 -6.48 -3.18 6.68
CA ILE A 65 -6.64 -2.04 7.59
C ILE A 65 -6.15 -2.43 8.98
N TYR A 66 -5.36 -1.52 9.55
CA TYR A 66 -4.94 -1.55 10.94
C TYR A 66 -5.38 -0.27 11.65
N GLU A 67 -5.77 -0.39 12.91
CA GLU A 67 -5.83 0.74 13.82
C GLU A 67 -4.46 0.93 14.49
N VAL A 68 -3.87 2.11 14.29
CA VAL A 68 -2.56 2.48 14.81
C VAL A 68 -2.67 3.73 15.69
N THR A 69 -1.78 3.86 16.66
CA THR A 69 -1.58 5.13 17.39
C THR A 69 -0.54 5.98 16.64
N TYR A 70 -0.48 7.28 16.93
CA TYR A 70 0.61 8.14 16.43
C TYR A 70 2.01 7.62 16.81
N GLU A 71 2.15 7.00 17.99
CA GLU A 71 3.41 6.42 18.44
C GLU A 71 3.82 5.25 17.55
N ILE A 72 2.91 4.29 17.30
CA ILE A 72 3.18 3.16 16.40
C ILE A 72 3.51 3.67 15.00
N LEU A 73 2.73 4.62 14.48
CA LEU A 73 2.97 5.18 13.16
C LEU A 73 4.36 5.84 13.06
N ARG A 74 4.71 6.72 14.01
CA ARG A 74 5.96 7.50 13.99
C ARG A 74 7.19 6.66 14.31
N GLU A 75 7.11 5.76 15.28
CA GLU A 75 8.29 5.06 15.83
C GLU A 75 8.49 3.66 15.25
N HIS A 76 7.44 3.06 14.68
CA HIS A 76 7.51 1.69 14.19
C HIS A 76 7.25 1.61 12.69
N LEU A 77 6.16 2.18 12.16
CA LEU A 77 5.83 2.00 10.75
C LEU A 77 6.69 2.88 9.82
N LEU A 78 6.57 4.20 9.93
CA LEU A 78 7.20 5.14 9.00
C LEU A 78 8.72 4.99 8.86
N PRO A 79 9.51 4.68 9.91
CA PRO A 79 10.96 4.48 9.77
C PRO A 79 11.36 3.28 8.89
N ASN A 80 10.45 2.33 8.66
CA ASN A 80 10.70 1.13 7.85
C ASN A 80 10.17 1.25 6.43
N GLU A 81 9.53 2.38 6.08
CA GLU A 81 8.99 2.58 4.75
C GLU A 81 10.08 3.02 3.76
N PRO A 82 10.03 2.56 2.51
CA PRO A 82 10.98 2.97 1.48
C PRO A 82 10.93 4.49 1.21
N PRO A 83 12.06 5.10 0.82
CA PRO A 83 12.10 6.52 0.51
C PRO A 83 11.22 6.89 -0.68
N GLU A 84 10.85 5.98 -1.57
CA GLU A 84 9.96 6.25 -2.71
C GLU A 84 8.49 6.46 -2.31
N LEU A 85 8.13 6.15 -1.06
CA LEU A 85 6.78 6.29 -0.55
C LEU A 85 6.64 7.51 0.37
N GLU A 86 5.42 8.04 0.45
CA GLU A 86 5.03 9.12 1.36
C GLU A 86 3.66 8.85 1.98
N LEU A 87 3.48 9.31 3.23
CA LEU A 87 2.24 9.16 3.96
C LEU A 87 1.19 10.14 3.42
N THR A 88 0.00 9.64 3.10
CA THR A 88 -1.14 10.44 2.63
C THR A 88 -2.47 9.85 3.10
N VAL A 89 -3.57 10.47 2.67
CA VAL A 89 -4.93 9.96 2.86
C VAL A 89 -5.47 9.42 1.54
N ILE A 90 -6.03 8.21 1.57
CA ILE A 90 -6.71 7.56 0.45
C ILE A 90 -8.19 7.34 0.76
N GLU A 91 -8.99 7.06 -0.26
CA GLU A 91 -10.37 6.62 -0.13
C GLU A 91 -10.48 5.11 -0.38
N LEU A 92 -11.27 4.45 0.46
CA LEU A 92 -11.58 3.04 0.36
C LEU A 92 -12.86 2.82 -0.48
N ALA A 93 -13.11 1.57 -0.86
CA ALA A 93 -14.28 1.21 -1.67
C ALA A 93 -15.63 1.57 -1.01
N ASP A 94 -15.65 1.68 0.32
CA ASP A 94 -16.82 2.11 1.11
C ASP A 94 -16.99 3.64 1.17
N GLY A 95 -16.11 4.41 0.51
CA GLY A 95 -16.10 5.87 0.51
C GLY A 95 -15.45 6.51 1.73
N SER A 96 -14.98 5.72 2.70
CA SER A 96 -14.27 6.23 3.88
C SER A 96 -12.82 6.57 3.56
N GLY A 97 -12.23 7.46 4.38
CA GLY A 97 -10.81 7.81 4.30
C GLY A 97 -9.93 6.91 5.17
N SER A 98 -8.69 6.68 4.74
CA SER A 98 -7.64 6.02 5.53
C SER A 98 -6.27 6.64 5.27
N LEU A 99 -5.37 6.62 6.25
CA LEU A 99 -3.96 6.85 5.98
C LEU A 99 -3.41 5.69 5.13
N SER A 100 -2.44 5.98 4.26
CA SER A 100 -1.69 4.96 3.52
C SER A 100 -0.36 5.51 3.01
N MET A 101 0.58 4.62 2.70
CA MET A 101 1.80 4.97 1.98
C MET A 101 1.53 4.94 0.48
N CYS A 102 1.76 6.07 -0.18
CA CYS A 102 1.60 6.24 -1.62
C CYS A 102 2.94 6.57 -2.27
N MET A 103 3.04 6.35 -3.57
CA MET A 103 4.20 6.75 -4.37
C MET A 103 4.40 8.26 -4.26
N ARG A 104 5.63 8.68 -3.97
CA ARG A 104 6.01 10.08 -4.06
C ARG A 104 5.96 10.55 -5.51
N ALA A 105 5.55 11.80 -5.72
CA ALA A 105 5.58 12.41 -7.05
C ALA A 105 6.97 12.34 -7.69
N GLY A 106 7.01 11.98 -8.98
CA GLY A 106 8.24 11.90 -9.77
C GLY A 106 8.98 10.57 -9.71
N THR A 107 8.53 9.59 -8.92
CA THR A 107 9.16 8.25 -8.85
C THR A 107 8.58 7.23 -9.83
N ALA A 108 7.51 7.59 -10.56
CA ALA A 108 6.83 6.66 -11.47
C ALA A 108 7.70 6.25 -12.67
N ASP A 109 8.62 7.12 -13.08
CA ASP A 109 9.53 6.91 -14.22
C ASP A 109 10.90 6.35 -13.79
N ASP A 110 11.07 6.02 -12.51
CA ASP A 110 12.33 5.45 -12.01
C ASP A 110 12.58 4.05 -12.60
N ASP A 111 13.85 3.72 -12.83
CA ASP A 111 14.26 2.41 -13.33
C ASP A 111 13.76 1.28 -12.41
N GLY A 112 13.11 0.28 -13.01
CA GLY A 112 12.56 -0.87 -12.28
C GLY A 112 11.18 -0.64 -11.66
N VAL A 113 10.51 0.47 -11.97
CA VAL A 113 9.10 0.68 -11.62
C VAL A 113 8.21 0.06 -12.72
N THR A 114 7.30 -0.83 -12.32
CA THR A 114 6.40 -1.53 -13.24
C THR A 114 4.96 -1.37 -12.80
N ASP A 115 4.07 -1.01 -13.72
CA ASP A 115 2.63 -1.00 -13.44
C ASP A 115 2.10 -2.44 -13.27
N ILE A 116 1.43 -2.66 -12.14
CA ILE A 116 0.82 -3.93 -11.74
C ILE A 116 -0.64 -3.75 -11.34
N SER A 117 -1.29 -2.69 -11.82
CA SER A 117 -2.66 -2.30 -11.45
C SER A 117 -3.68 -3.39 -11.77
N ASP A 118 -3.44 -4.17 -12.83
CA ASP A 118 -4.31 -5.26 -13.28
C ASP A 118 -4.01 -6.61 -12.60
N ARG A 119 -3.03 -6.67 -11.69
CA ARG A 119 -2.55 -7.93 -11.09
C ARG A 119 -3.30 -8.35 -9.83
N GLY A 120 -4.30 -7.60 -9.41
CA GLY A 120 -5.11 -7.92 -8.22
C GLY A 120 -4.33 -7.78 -6.91
N GLY A 121 -3.34 -6.88 -6.87
CA GLY A 121 -2.58 -6.54 -5.67
C GLY A 121 -1.28 -7.32 -5.47
N TRP A 122 -0.56 -6.98 -4.40
CA TRP A 122 0.83 -7.38 -4.20
C TRP A 122 1.02 -8.89 -4.07
N ARG A 123 0.16 -9.55 -3.28
CA ARG A 123 0.25 -11.00 -3.05
C ARG A 123 0.05 -11.80 -4.34
N LEU A 124 -0.92 -11.41 -5.17
CA LEU A 124 -1.19 -12.08 -6.45
C LEU A 124 -0.07 -11.83 -7.46
N HIS A 125 0.46 -10.61 -7.54
CA HIS A 125 1.62 -10.29 -8.35
C HIS A 125 2.85 -11.15 -7.99
N LEU A 126 3.16 -11.31 -6.69
CA LEU A 126 4.25 -12.18 -6.24
C LEU A 126 3.99 -13.67 -6.57
N ALA A 127 2.74 -14.12 -6.46
CA ALA A 127 2.37 -15.51 -6.73
C ALA A 127 2.49 -15.86 -8.22
N SER A 128 2.07 -14.97 -9.14
CA SER A 128 2.18 -15.22 -10.58
C SER A 128 3.65 -15.35 -11.01
N ARG A 129 4.55 -14.55 -10.42
CA ARG A 129 5.98 -14.62 -10.69
C ARG A 129 6.60 -15.96 -10.30
N ASN A 130 6.17 -16.54 -9.18
CA ASN A 130 6.69 -17.82 -8.72
C ASN A 130 6.27 -19.00 -9.61
N GLN A 131 5.27 -18.82 -10.48
CA GLN A 131 4.81 -19.85 -11.42
C GLN A 131 5.53 -19.78 -12.78
N GLU A 132 6.17 -18.64 -13.09
CA GLU A 132 6.93 -18.42 -14.32
C GLU A 132 8.42 -18.81 -14.21
N ARG A 133 8.86 -19.20 -13.01
CA ARG A 133 10.22 -19.69 -12.70
C ARG A 133 10.27 -21.21 -12.65
#